data_AF-A0A7X1MAJ3-F1
#
_entry.id   AF-A0A7X1MAJ3-F1
#
_cell.length_a   1.000
_cell.length_b   1.000
_cell.length_c   1.000
_cell.angle_alpha   90.00
_cell.angle_beta   90.00
_cell.angle_gamma   90.00
#
_symmetry.space_group_name_H-M   'P 1'
#
loop_
_entity.id
_entity.type
_entity.pdbx_description
1 polymer ?
#
loop_
_entity_poly.entity_id
_entity_poly.type
_entity_poly.pdbx_seq_one_letter_code
_entity_poly.pdbx_strand_id
1 'polypeptide(L)'
;MAKAEIGVIGGSGFYSFLDDVTEIQVDTPYGPPSDSLFLGEIAGRRVAFLPRHGRGHHLPPHRINYQANLWALRSVGVRQVLGPCAVGGLRPEYGPGTLLVPDQLVDRTKSRAGSYFDGLPLPGGAVPNVVHVSLADPYCPAGRAAALKAARGRDWEPVDGGTLVVIEGPRFSTRAESLWHQAQGWSVVGMTGHPEAALARELELCYTSMTLVTDLDAGAETGEGVSHDEVLRVFAANVDRLRGVLFDAVAALPSNEERDCLCTSALGGMDPGFELP
;
A
#
# COMPACT_ATOMS: atom_id res chain seq x y z
N MET A 1 13.38 -19.95 9.26
CA MET A 1 13.25 -18.70 8.48
C MET A 1 12.83 -17.59 9.42
N ALA A 2 13.35 -16.38 9.22
CA ALA A 2 12.90 -15.22 9.98
C ALA A 2 11.40 -14.99 9.70
N LYS A 3 10.62 -14.71 10.75
CA LYS A 3 9.16 -14.57 10.67
C LYS A 3 8.73 -13.17 11.09
N ALA A 4 7.81 -12.60 10.33
CA ALA A 4 7.10 -11.37 10.66
C ALA A 4 5.59 -11.60 10.51
N GLU A 5 4.79 -10.94 11.35
CA GLU A 5 3.32 -11.05 11.30
C GLU A 5 2.71 -9.97 10.41
N ILE A 6 3.30 -8.77 10.47
CA ILE A 6 2.83 -7.57 9.79
C ILE A 6 3.89 -7.09 8.80
N GLY A 7 3.44 -6.70 7.61
CA GLY A 7 4.22 -6.01 6.61
C GLY A 7 3.93 -4.51 6.64
N VAL A 8 4.95 -3.69 6.43
CA VAL A 8 4.79 -2.26 6.17
C VAL A 8 5.48 -1.92 4.86
N ILE A 9 4.72 -1.40 3.90
CA ILE A 9 5.24 -0.98 2.60
C ILE A 9 5.24 0.55 2.56
N GLY A 10 6.41 1.16 2.79
CA GLY A 10 6.56 2.61 2.95
C GLY A 10 7.68 3.21 2.10
N GLY A 11 7.82 4.54 2.17
CA GLY A 11 8.95 5.26 1.58
C GLY A 11 10.28 5.02 2.32
N SER A 12 11.38 5.50 1.74
CA SER A 12 12.70 5.47 2.38
C SER A 12 12.66 6.19 3.74
N GLY A 13 13.17 5.54 4.80
CA GLY A 13 13.26 6.12 6.15
C GLY A 13 12.32 5.53 7.21
N PHE A 14 11.24 4.83 6.85
CA PHE A 14 10.36 4.24 7.87
C PHE A 14 11.04 3.14 8.72
N TYR A 15 12.02 2.42 8.16
CA TYR A 15 12.77 1.36 8.85
C TYR A 15 13.92 1.87 9.70
N SER A 16 14.42 3.11 9.49
CA SER A 16 15.57 3.63 10.23
C SER A 16 15.28 3.92 11.71
N PHE A 17 14.04 3.68 12.15
CA PHE A 17 13.56 3.93 13.50
C PHE A 17 13.28 2.64 14.29
N LEU A 18 13.47 1.48 13.66
CA LEU A 18 13.40 0.21 14.36
C LEU A 18 14.78 -0.07 14.97
N ASP A 19 14.78 -0.46 16.23
CA ASP A 19 15.98 -0.98 16.88
C ASP A 19 16.21 -2.44 16.44
N ASP A 20 17.48 -2.87 16.40
CA ASP A 20 17.88 -4.26 16.09
C ASP A 20 17.31 -4.85 14.78
N VAL A 21 17.30 -4.04 13.72
CA VAL A 21 16.80 -4.45 12.40
C VAL A 21 17.67 -5.54 11.78
N THR A 22 17.02 -6.64 11.39
CA THR A 22 17.63 -7.70 10.58
C THR A 22 17.26 -7.52 9.13
N GLU A 23 18.26 -7.26 8.27
CA GLU A 23 18.07 -7.23 6.83
C GLU A 23 18.09 -8.66 6.26
N ILE A 24 17.08 -9.03 5.46
CA ILE A 24 17.03 -10.31 4.76
C ILE A 24 16.69 -10.12 3.28
N GLN A 25 17.31 -10.93 2.43
CA GLN A 25 16.94 -11.06 1.03
C GLN A 25 15.95 -12.21 0.88
N VAL A 26 14.93 -12.00 0.05
CA VAL A 26 13.90 -13.00 -0.24
C VAL A 26 13.79 -13.16 -1.75
N ASP A 27 14.04 -14.38 -2.21
CA ASP A 27 13.83 -14.74 -3.60
C ASP A 27 12.34 -14.97 -3.87
N THR A 28 11.85 -14.55 -5.04
CA THR A 28 10.46 -14.76 -5.45
C THR A 28 10.41 -15.29 -6.89
N PRO A 29 9.36 -16.03 -7.28
CA PRO A 29 9.21 -16.50 -8.65
C PRO A 29 8.96 -15.36 -9.65
N TYR A 30 8.71 -14.13 -9.17
CA TYR A 30 8.46 -12.93 -9.98
C TYR A 30 9.70 -12.02 -10.08
N GLY A 31 10.87 -12.50 -9.65
CA GLY A 31 12.10 -11.71 -9.59
C GLY A 31 12.31 -11.02 -8.24
N PRO A 32 13.26 -10.09 -8.14
CA PRO A 32 13.57 -9.44 -6.87
C PRO A 32 12.46 -8.49 -6.42
N PRO A 33 12.18 -8.41 -5.11
CA PRO A 33 11.42 -7.29 -4.55
C PRO A 33 12.18 -5.98 -4.74
N SER A 34 11.53 -4.87 -4.38
CA SER A 34 12.06 -3.52 -4.55
C SER A 34 13.34 -3.26 -3.75
N ASP A 35 13.53 -4.02 -2.66
CA ASP A 35 14.74 -4.07 -1.83
C ASP A 35 14.67 -5.31 -0.91
N SER A 36 15.68 -5.50 -0.07
CA SER A 36 15.63 -6.40 1.07
C SER A 36 14.44 -6.09 2.00
N LEU A 37 13.99 -7.11 2.72
CA LEU A 37 13.07 -6.92 3.85
C LEU A 37 13.87 -6.57 5.11
N PHE A 38 13.35 -5.60 5.86
CA PHE A 38 13.94 -5.16 7.12
C PHE A 38 13.04 -5.61 8.26
N LEU A 39 13.50 -6.59 9.02
CA LEU A 39 12.72 -7.21 10.09
C LEU A 39 13.06 -6.54 11.41
N GLY A 40 12.03 -6.15 12.16
CA GLY A 40 12.18 -5.57 13.49
C GLY A 40 10.96 -5.86 14.35
N GLU A 41 10.83 -5.10 15.42
CA GLU A 41 9.72 -5.21 16.36
C GLU A 41 9.07 -3.85 16.60
N ILE A 42 7.74 -3.82 16.63
CA ILE A 42 6.94 -2.66 17.01
C ILE A 42 5.91 -3.13 18.04
N ALA A 43 5.92 -2.55 19.24
CA ALA A 43 4.96 -2.88 20.30
C ALA A 43 4.84 -4.39 20.58
N GLY A 44 5.95 -5.12 20.64
CA GLY A 44 5.95 -6.57 20.86
C GLY A 44 5.66 -7.41 19.62
N ARG A 45 5.44 -6.80 18.45
CA ARG A 45 5.03 -7.48 17.22
C ARG A 45 6.13 -7.48 16.18
N ARG A 46 6.38 -8.66 15.59
CA ARG A 46 7.36 -8.81 14.51
C ARG A 46 6.85 -8.17 13.22
N VAL A 47 7.62 -7.23 12.69
CA VAL A 47 7.26 -6.45 11.48
C VAL A 47 8.33 -6.63 10.41
N ALA A 48 7.89 -6.81 9.16
CA ALA A 48 8.74 -6.75 7.98
C ALA A 48 8.47 -5.45 7.22
N PHE A 49 9.47 -4.59 7.13
CA PHE A 49 9.42 -3.37 6.33
C PHE A 49 9.99 -3.60 4.93
N LEU A 50 9.32 -3.04 3.92
CA LEU A 50 9.77 -3.04 2.53
C LEU A 50 9.69 -1.61 1.95
N PRO A 51 10.81 -1.00 1.53
CA PRO A 51 10.76 0.29 0.86
C PRO A 51 10.18 0.14 -0.55
N ARG A 52 8.99 0.69 -0.78
CA ARG A 52 8.25 0.54 -2.04
C ARG A 52 9.06 0.93 -3.28
N HIS A 53 9.88 1.98 -3.16
CA HIS A 53 10.67 2.54 -4.24
C HIS A 53 12.17 2.14 -4.17
N GLY A 54 12.50 1.15 -3.34
CA GLY A 54 13.87 0.84 -2.93
C GLY A 54 14.43 1.87 -1.94
N ARG A 55 15.47 1.50 -1.17
CA ARG A 55 16.04 2.39 -0.12
C ARG A 55 16.57 3.73 -0.66
N GLY A 56 17.00 3.76 -1.93
CA GLY A 56 17.44 4.95 -2.63
C GLY A 56 16.35 5.69 -3.42
N HIS A 57 15.08 5.30 -3.29
CA HIS A 57 13.95 5.91 -4.02
C HIS A 57 14.15 5.96 -5.55
N HIS A 58 14.75 4.91 -6.12
CA HIS A 58 15.16 4.90 -7.53
C HIS A 58 14.12 4.25 -8.46
N LEU A 59 13.14 3.53 -7.91
CA LEU A 59 12.10 2.87 -8.68
C LEU A 59 10.90 3.80 -8.87
N PRO A 60 10.56 4.24 -10.09
CA PRO A 60 9.31 4.95 -10.34
C PRO A 60 8.10 3.99 -10.21
N PRO A 61 6.88 4.51 -9.96
CA PRO A 61 5.72 3.67 -9.66
C PRO A 61 5.41 2.55 -10.66
N HIS A 62 5.61 2.80 -11.95
CA HIS A 62 5.36 1.86 -13.04
C HIS A 62 6.44 0.77 -13.20
N ARG A 63 7.56 0.88 -12.46
CA ARG A 63 8.67 -0.10 -12.47
C ARG A 63 8.78 -0.90 -11.17
N ILE A 64 7.92 -0.62 -10.19
CA ILE A 64 7.86 -1.42 -8.96
C ILE A 64 7.41 -2.83 -9.30
N ASN A 65 8.13 -3.82 -8.80
CA ASN A 65 7.73 -5.22 -8.89
C ASN A 65 6.74 -5.56 -7.76
N TYR A 66 5.47 -5.20 -7.94
CA TYR A 66 4.44 -5.39 -6.91
C TYR A 66 4.19 -6.87 -6.58
N GLN A 67 4.30 -7.75 -7.58
CA GLN A 67 4.18 -9.21 -7.39
C GLN A 67 5.28 -9.71 -6.46
N ALA A 68 6.55 -9.38 -6.74
CA ALA A 68 7.65 -9.80 -5.86
C ALA A 68 7.55 -9.18 -4.46
N ASN A 69 7.13 -7.92 -4.36
CA ASN A 69 7.00 -7.23 -3.07
C ASN A 69 6.04 -7.96 -2.11
N LEU A 70 4.83 -8.29 -2.56
CA LEU A 70 3.85 -8.93 -1.69
C LEU A 70 4.10 -10.42 -1.49
N TRP A 71 4.61 -11.10 -2.53
CA TRP A 71 5.08 -12.47 -2.39
C TRP A 71 6.13 -12.58 -1.29
N ALA A 72 7.18 -11.75 -1.35
CA ALA A 72 8.26 -11.76 -0.37
C ALA A 72 7.77 -11.53 1.06
N LEU A 73 6.87 -10.56 1.28
CA LEU A 73 6.26 -10.33 2.59
C LEU A 73 5.51 -11.58 3.07
N ARG A 74 4.66 -12.16 2.22
CA ARG A 74 3.88 -13.34 2.60
C ARG A 74 4.77 -14.54 2.93
N SER A 75 5.85 -14.76 2.16
CA SER A 75 6.84 -15.83 2.37
C SER A 75 7.52 -15.78 3.74
N VAL A 76 7.63 -14.59 4.35
CA VAL A 76 8.20 -14.43 5.69
C VAL A 76 7.14 -14.45 6.80
N GLY A 77 5.92 -14.90 6.47
CA GLY A 77 4.83 -15.11 7.42
C GLY A 77 3.88 -13.92 7.56
N VAL A 78 4.08 -12.83 6.82
CA VAL A 78 3.18 -11.66 6.90
C VAL A 78 1.78 -12.06 6.48
N ARG A 79 0.78 -11.60 7.22
CA ARG A 79 -0.64 -11.78 6.88
C ARG A 79 -1.45 -10.49 6.86
N GLN A 80 -0.85 -9.39 7.32
CA GLN A 80 -1.46 -8.07 7.37
C GLN A 80 -0.45 -7.03 6.89
N VAL A 81 -0.85 -6.12 6.01
CA VAL A 81 0.02 -5.16 5.36
C VAL A 81 -0.56 -3.76 5.50
N LEU A 82 0.26 -2.82 5.99
CA LEU A 82 -0.02 -1.40 5.98
C LEU A 82 0.80 -0.72 4.88
N GLY A 83 0.11 -0.05 3.95
CA GLY A 83 0.70 0.65 2.82
C GLY A 83 0.46 2.16 2.89
N PRO A 84 1.27 2.92 3.67
CA PRO A 84 1.24 4.37 3.60
C PRO A 84 1.71 4.87 2.24
N CYS A 85 1.06 5.91 1.71
CA CYS A 85 1.47 6.58 0.46
C CYS A 85 1.12 8.07 0.45
N ALA A 86 1.91 8.85 -0.29
CA ALA A 86 1.61 10.25 -0.58
C ALA A 86 0.64 10.34 -1.76
N VAL A 87 -0.30 11.29 -1.68
CA VAL A 87 -1.35 11.49 -2.69
C VAL A 87 -1.66 12.98 -2.88
N GLY A 88 -2.23 13.33 -4.03
CA GLY A 88 -2.86 14.61 -4.26
C GLY A 88 -4.34 14.59 -3.87
N GLY A 89 -4.84 15.66 -3.26
CA GLY A 89 -6.24 15.85 -2.95
C GLY A 89 -7.04 16.22 -4.21
N LEU A 90 -8.21 15.60 -4.38
CA LEU A 90 -9.15 15.90 -5.48
C LEU A 90 -10.39 16.67 -5.00
N ARG A 91 -10.44 17.04 -3.72
CA ARG A 91 -11.54 17.81 -3.14
C ARG A 91 -10.96 18.92 -2.28
N PRO A 92 -11.52 20.15 -2.30
CA PRO A 92 -10.98 21.27 -1.52
C PRO A 92 -10.85 20.98 -0.03
N GLU A 93 -11.75 20.16 0.53
CA GLU A 93 -11.72 19.75 1.94
C GLU A 93 -10.57 18.78 2.27
N TYR A 94 -9.95 18.14 1.28
CA TYR A 94 -8.84 17.20 1.45
C TYR A 94 -7.53 17.87 1.02
N GLY A 95 -7.13 18.92 1.74
CA GLY A 95 -5.88 19.65 1.51
C GLY A 95 -4.63 18.98 2.11
N PRO A 96 -3.43 19.56 1.88
CA PRO A 96 -2.17 19.07 2.43
C PRO A 96 -2.21 18.83 3.94
N GLY A 97 -1.67 17.68 4.39
CA GLY A 97 -1.70 17.24 5.80
C GLY A 97 -2.96 16.46 6.20
N THR A 98 -3.92 16.30 5.29
CA THR A 98 -5.06 15.40 5.49
C THR A 98 -4.58 13.96 5.47
N LEU A 99 -4.90 13.20 6.51
CA LEU A 99 -4.77 11.74 6.52
C LEU A 99 -6.12 11.15 6.12
N LEU A 100 -6.16 10.42 5.01
CA LEU A 100 -7.35 9.72 4.53
C LEU A 100 -7.08 8.22 4.52
N VAL A 101 -8.03 7.42 5.01
CA VAL A 101 -7.96 5.96 4.97
C VAL A 101 -9.00 5.51 3.96
N PRO A 102 -8.61 5.26 2.69
CA PRO A 102 -9.58 4.98 1.63
C PRO A 102 -10.27 3.64 1.87
N ASP A 103 -11.51 3.53 1.42
CA ASP A 103 -12.28 2.28 1.36
C ASP A 103 -12.44 1.79 -0.09
N GLN A 104 -12.16 2.64 -1.08
CA GLN A 104 -12.28 2.34 -2.49
C GLN A 104 -11.06 2.78 -3.29
N LEU A 105 -10.87 2.14 -4.45
CA LEU A 105 -9.86 2.54 -5.42
C LEU A 105 -10.42 2.49 -6.84
N VAL A 106 -9.81 3.27 -7.74
CA VAL A 106 -10.05 3.18 -9.18
C VAL A 106 -8.71 3.01 -9.88
N ASP A 107 -8.65 2.02 -10.76
CA ASP A 107 -7.45 1.74 -11.56
C ASP A 107 -7.43 2.58 -12.85
N ARG A 108 -6.36 3.35 -13.03
CA ARG A 108 -6.00 4.10 -14.24
C ARG A 108 -4.56 3.77 -14.68
N THR A 109 -4.02 2.65 -14.20
CA THR A 109 -2.74 2.09 -14.63
C THR A 109 -2.90 1.35 -15.97
N LYS A 110 -1.78 0.96 -16.58
CA LYS A 110 -1.67 0.58 -17.99
C LYS A 110 -0.69 -0.57 -18.24
N SER A 111 0.46 -0.58 -17.56
CA SER A 111 1.58 -1.45 -17.95
C SER A 111 2.06 -2.43 -16.87
N ARG A 112 1.35 -2.52 -15.75
CA ARG A 112 1.80 -3.27 -14.57
C ARG A 112 1.29 -4.70 -14.63
N ALA A 113 2.10 -5.65 -14.16
CA ALA A 113 1.62 -7.01 -13.89
C ALA A 113 0.66 -6.97 -12.70
N GLY A 114 -0.63 -7.23 -12.96
CA GLY A 114 -1.72 -6.99 -12.01
C GLY A 114 -2.27 -8.22 -11.30
N SER A 115 -1.76 -9.42 -11.61
CA SER A 115 -2.27 -10.68 -11.06
C SER A 115 -1.17 -11.74 -11.00
N TYR A 116 -1.23 -12.66 -10.04
CA TYR A 116 -0.45 -13.90 -10.00
C TYR A 116 -1.05 -15.01 -10.86
N PHE A 117 -2.29 -14.84 -11.31
CA PHE A 117 -3.09 -15.83 -12.05
C PHE A 117 -3.08 -15.53 -13.55
N ASP A 118 -1.88 -15.38 -14.13
CA ASP A 118 -1.67 -15.02 -15.54
C ASP A 118 -1.60 -16.24 -16.48
N GLY A 119 -1.69 -17.45 -15.94
CA GLY A 119 -1.60 -18.71 -16.69
C GLY A 119 -0.22 -19.04 -17.23
N LEU A 120 0.83 -18.32 -16.80
CA LEU A 120 2.20 -18.57 -17.21
C LEU A 120 2.92 -19.48 -16.20
N PRO A 121 3.71 -20.47 -16.65
CA PRO A 121 4.45 -21.33 -15.73
C PRO A 121 5.42 -20.54 -14.85
N LEU A 122 5.38 -20.80 -13.55
CA LEU A 122 6.38 -20.31 -12.60
C LEU A 122 7.71 -21.05 -12.81
N PRO A 123 8.85 -20.49 -12.33
CA PRO A 123 10.16 -21.16 -12.43
C PRO A 123 10.20 -22.60 -11.87
N GLY A 124 9.31 -22.92 -10.92
CA GLY A 124 9.16 -24.28 -10.36
C GLY A 124 8.27 -25.24 -11.16
N GLY A 125 7.75 -24.83 -12.32
CA GLY A 125 6.90 -25.64 -13.20
C GLY A 125 5.41 -25.64 -12.86
N ALA A 126 5.02 -25.14 -11.67
CA ALA A 126 3.62 -24.89 -11.34
C ALA A 126 3.02 -23.86 -12.31
N VAL A 127 1.76 -24.07 -12.71
CA VAL A 127 1.03 -23.17 -13.60
C VAL A 127 -0.15 -22.61 -12.82
N PRO A 128 -0.23 -21.29 -12.59
CA PRO A 128 -1.37 -20.68 -11.94
C PRO A 128 -2.67 -21.00 -12.67
N ASN A 129 -3.70 -21.38 -11.92
CA ASN A 129 -5.05 -21.48 -12.47
C ASN A 129 -5.66 -20.09 -12.68
N VAL A 130 -6.77 -20.03 -13.40
CA VAL A 130 -7.57 -18.80 -13.50
C VAL A 130 -8.38 -18.62 -12.23
N VAL A 131 -8.13 -17.53 -11.50
CA VAL A 131 -8.83 -17.17 -10.27
C VAL A 131 -9.40 -15.76 -10.41
N HIS A 132 -10.64 -15.58 -9.95
CA HIS A 132 -11.33 -14.29 -9.94
C HIS A 132 -11.67 -13.89 -8.51
N VAL A 133 -10.72 -13.23 -7.83
CA VAL A 133 -10.98 -12.70 -6.50
C VAL A 133 -11.89 -11.47 -6.56
N SER A 134 -12.80 -11.34 -5.59
CA SER A 134 -13.58 -10.11 -5.45
C SER A 134 -12.70 -8.98 -4.93
N LEU A 135 -12.71 -7.86 -5.66
CA LEU A 135 -12.10 -6.59 -5.25
C LEU A 135 -13.17 -5.51 -5.00
N ALA A 136 -14.43 -5.90 -4.78
CA ALA A 136 -15.52 -4.97 -4.50
C ALA A 136 -15.20 -4.06 -3.31
N ASP A 137 -14.59 -4.63 -2.27
CA ASP A 137 -14.03 -3.91 -1.12
C ASP A 137 -12.51 -4.16 -1.11
N PRO A 138 -11.67 -3.28 -1.69
CA PRO A 138 -10.25 -3.54 -1.91
C PRO A 138 -9.41 -3.57 -0.62
N TYR A 139 -9.87 -2.90 0.43
CA TYR A 139 -9.11 -2.72 1.67
C TYR A 139 -9.71 -3.51 2.84
N CYS A 140 -8.85 -3.96 3.75
CA CYS A 140 -9.26 -4.74 4.92
C CYS A 140 -10.05 -3.87 5.91
N PRO A 141 -11.31 -4.21 6.28
CA PRO A 141 -12.10 -3.39 7.20
C PRO A 141 -11.47 -3.31 8.60
N ALA A 142 -10.91 -4.41 9.11
CA ALA A 142 -10.24 -4.44 10.41
C ALA A 142 -8.98 -3.57 10.42
N GLY A 143 -8.18 -3.62 9.36
CA GLY A 143 -6.99 -2.78 9.23
C GLY A 143 -7.30 -1.30 9.06
N ARG A 144 -8.35 -0.96 8.30
CA ARG A 144 -8.86 0.43 8.23
C ARG A 144 -9.29 0.93 9.60
N ALA A 145 -10.08 0.14 10.35
CA ALA A 145 -10.54 0.51 11.69
C ALA A 145 -9.35 0.74 12.65
N ALA A 146 -8.32 -0.11 12.59
CA ALA A 146 -7.09 0.05 13.38
C ALA A 146 -6.37 1.37 13.02
N ALA A 147 -6.21 1.68 11.74
CA ALA A 147 -5.57 2.91 11.28
C ALA A 147 -6.33 4.19 11.71
N LEU A 148 -7.66 4.18 11.58
CA LEU A 148 -8.52 5.29 11.98
C LEU A 148 -8.46 5.52 13.50
N LYS A 149 -8.54 4.44 14.30
CA LYS A 149 -8.44 4.51 15.76
C LYS A 149 -7.07 5.02 16.19
N ALA A 150 -6.00 4.53 15.58
CA ALA A 150 -4.63 4.98 15.83
C ALA A 150 -4.45 6.47 15.54
N ALA A 151 -5.01 6.97 14.43
CA ALA A 151 -4.94 8.38 14.08
C ALA A 151 -5.64 9.27 15.13
N ARG A 152 -6.89 8.92 15.49
CA ARG A 152 -7.66 9.64 16.52
C ARG A 152 -6.98 9.62 17.89
N GLY A 153 -6.32 8.53 18.24
CA GLY A 153 -5.54 8.41 19.48
C GLY A 153 -4.33 9.35 19.55
N ARG A 154 -3.94 9.97 18.43
CA ARG A 154 -2.84 10.95 18.32
C ARG A 154 -3.34 12.33 17.91
N ASP A 155 -4.59 12.64 18.25
CA ASP A 155 -5.26 13.91 17.93
C ASP A 155 -5.24 14.26 16.43
N TRP A 156 -5.14 13.24 15.56
CA TRP A 156 -5.24 13.41 14.11
C TRP A 156 -6.58 12.90 13.66
N GLU A 157 -7.52 13.79 13.39
CA GLU A 157 -8.81 13.39 12.83
C GLU A 157 -8.59 12.92 11.38
N PRO A 158 -8.76 11.62 11.08
CA PRO A 158 -8.60 11.11 9.74
C PRO A 158 -9.92 11.19 8.97
N VAL A 159 -9.84 11.26 7.65
CA VAL A 159 -10.99 11.01 6.78
C VAL A 159 -11.21 9.49 6.68
N ASP A 160 -12.40 9.04 7.10
CA ASP A 160 -12.84 7.65 6.97
C ASP A 160 -13.57 7.44 5.64
N GLY A 161 -12.89 6.76 4.71
CA GLY A 161 -13.42 6.44 3.40
C GLY A 161 -12.98 7.43 2.33
N GLY A 162 -13.33 7.10 1.09
CA GLY A 162 -12.95 7.85 -0.09
C GLY A 162 -12.28 6.97 -1.14
N THR A 163 -12.38 7.42 -2.39
CA THR A 163 -11.83 6.70 -3.54
C THR A 163 -10.45 7.22 -3.90
N LEU A 164 -9.45 6.32 -3.90
CA LEU A 164 -8.12 6.56 -4.43
C LEU A 164 -8.07 6.20 -5.93
N VAL A 165 -7.94 7.19 -6.81
CA VAL A 165 -7.60 6.91 -8.21
C VAL A 165 -6.10 6.68 -8.33
N VAL A 166 -5.71 5.56 -8.94
CA VAL A 166 -4.31 5.18 -9.13
C VAL A 166 -3.93 5.37 -10.58
N ILE A 167 -3.15 6.40 -10.88
CA ILE A 167 -2.63 6.67 -12.23
C ILE A 167 -1.28 5.99 -12.44
N GLU A 168 -0.89 5.81 -13.72
CA GLU A 168 0.36 5.14 -14.07
C GLU A 168 1.62 5.89 -13.58
N GLY A 169 1.62 7.23 -13.66
CA GLY A 169 2.86 8.02 -13.53
C GLY A 169 3.84 7.80 -14.69
N PRO A 170 5.11 8.25 -14.57
CA PRO A 170 5.65 9.02 -13.46
C PRO A 170 5.27 10.51 -13.50
N ARG A 171 4.64 10.99 -14.58
CA ARG A 171 4.12 12.35 -14.62
C ARG A 171 2.91 12.50 -13.69
N PHE A 172 2.75 13.69 -13.12
CA PHE A 172 1.49 14.10 -12.51
C PHE A 172 0.38 14.25 -13.57
N SER A 173 -0.85 14.37 -13.10
CA SER A 173 -2.01 14.59 -13.96
C SER A 173 -1.94 15.95 -14.64
N THR A 174 -2.43 16.00 -15.87
CA THR A 174 -2.80 17.28 -16.48
C THR A 174 -4.01 17.85 -15.74
N ARG A 175 -4.25 19.17 -15.83
CA ARG A 175 -5.45 19.78 -15.24
C ARG A 175 -6.75 19.18 -15.76
N ALA A 176 -6.81 18.83 -17.04
CA ALA A 176 -7.99 18.18 -17.63
C ALA A 176 -8.25 16.80 -17.00
N GLU A 177 -7.19 16.00 -16.77
CA GLU A 177 -7.31 14.73 -16.06
C GLU A 177 -7.75 14.94 -14.61
N SER A 178 -7.14 15.91 -13.91
CA SER A 178 -7.49 16.27 -12.54
C SER A 178 -8.97 16.65 -12.42
N LEU A 179 -9.43 17.63 -13.21
CA LEU A 179 -10.84 18.05 -13.24
C LEU A 179 -11.79 16.90 -13.58
N TRP A 180 -11.39 15.98 -14.47
CA TRP A 180 -12.16 14.78 -14.75
C TRP A 180 -12.24 13.86 -13.52
N HIS A 181 -11.13 13.60 -12.83
CA HIS A 181 -11.11 12.83 -11.58
C HIS A 181 -12.02 13.44 -10.51
N GLN A 182 -11.96 14.76 -10.33
CA GLN A 182 -12.82 15.51 -9.41
C GLN A 182 -14.29 15.37 -9.79
N ALA A 183 -14.62 15.47 -11.08
CA ALA A 183 -15.98 15.30 -11.60
C ALA A 183 -16.53 13.87 -11.44
N GLN A 184 -15.66 12.85 -11.33
CA GLN A 184 -16.08 11.49 -10.96
C GLN A 184 -16.39 11.35 -9.46
N GLY A 185 -16.13 12.38 -8.64
CA GLY A 185 -16.36 12.36 -7.20
C GLY A 185 -15.29 11.62 -6.40
N TRP A 186 -14.12 11.36 -6.99
CA TRP A 186 -13.02 10.69 -6.30
C TRP A 186 -12.34 11.60 -5.29
N SER A 187 -11.68 11.01 -4.30
CA SER A 187 -11.19 11.74 -3.13
C SER A 187 -9.74 12.16 -3.26
N VAL A 188 -8.89 11.23 -3.71
CA VAL A 188 -7.43 11.44 -3.80
C VAL A 188 -6.86 10.73 -5.03
N VAL A 189 -5.74 11.24 -5.54
CA VAL A 189 -4.98 10.65 -6.65
C VAL A 189 -3.59 10.22 -6.19
N GLY A 190 -3.18 9.01 -6.57
CA GLY A 190 -1.85 8.49 -6.27
C GLY A 190 -1.34 7.58 -7.39
N MET A 191 -0.19 6.95 -7.16
CA MET A 191 0.45 6.12 -8.19
C MET A 191 0.74 4.68 -7.76
N THR A 192 0.49 4.28 -6.51
CA THR A 192 0.97 2.98 -5.97
C THR A 192 -0.09 2.08 -5.31
N GLY A 193 -1.34 2.54 -5.17
CA GLY A 193 -2.40 1.74 -4.51
C GLY A 193 -2.85 0.50 -5.28
N HIS A 194 -2.59 0.46 -6.59
CA HIS A 194 -2.89 -0.62 -7.51
C HIS A 194 -1.64 -0.93 -8.36
N PRO A 195 -1.27 -2.19 -8.62
CA PRO A 195 -1.99 -3.42 -8.26
C PRO A 195 -1.74 -3.93 -6.83
N GLU A 196 -1.06 -3.16 -5.97
CA GLU A 196 -0.69 -3.61 -4.61
C GLU A 196 -1.87 -4.17 -3.80
N ALA A 197 -3.02 -3.48 -3.75
CA ALA A 197 -4.21 -3.99 -3.05
C ALA A 197 -4.81 -5.26 -3.69
N ALA A 198 -4.79 -5.36 -5.02
CA ALA A 198 -5.32 -6.52 -5.74
C ALA A 198 -4.45 -7.76 -5.54
N LEU A 199 -3.12 -7.61 -5.66
CA LEU A 199 -2.17 -8.67 -5.39
C LEU A 199 -2.21 -9.12 -3.92
N ALA A 200 -2.46 -8.20 -2.99
CA ALA A 200 -2.63 -8.58 -1.60
C ALA A 200 -3.86 -9.48 -1.41
N ARG A 201 -4.95 -9.15 -2.10
CA ARG A 201 -6.18 -9.94 -2.09
C ARG A 201 -5.98 -11.34 -2.65
N GLU A 202 -5.26 -11.47 -3.76
CA GLU A 202 -4.93 -12.76 -4.36
C GLU A 202 -4.08 -13.67 -3.47
N LEU A 203 -3.30 -13.07 -2.56
CA LEU A 203 -2.49 -13.78 -1.58
C LEU A 203 -3.19 -13.99 -0.22
N GLU A 204 -4.47 -13.62 -0.09
CA GLU A 204 -5.22 -13.64 1.18
C GLU A 204 -4.55 -12.83 2.30
N LEU A 205 -3.90 -11.73 1.92
CA LEU A 205 -3.33 -10.74 2.83
C LEU A 205 -4.38 -9.68 3.17
N CYS A 206 -4.48 -9.32 4.44
CA CYS A 206 -5.16 -8.09 4.81
C CYS A 206 -4.33 -6.90 4.32
N TYR A 207 -4.88 -6.01 3.52
CA TYR A 207 -4.16 -4.82 3.04
C TYR A 207 -4.92 -3.55 3.39
N THR A 208 -4.23 -2.57 3.95
CA THR A 208 -4.79 -1.25 4.31
C THR A 208 -3.90 -0.16 3.78
N SER A 209 -4.48 0.77 3.02
CA SER A 209 -3.76 1.98 2.61
C SER A 209 -4.02 3.12 3.59
N MET A 210 -3.02 3.95 3.81
CA MET A 210 -3.12 5.20 4.57
C MET A 210 -2.55 6.31 3.70
N THR A 211 -3.40 7.22 3.23
CA THR A 211 -2.99 8.24 2.28
C THR A 211 -2.74 9.56 3.00
N LEU A 212 -1.55 10.11 2.82
CA LEU A 212 -1.21 11.45 3.30
C LEU A 212 -1.31 12.39 2.10
N VAL A 213 -2.26 13.33 2.17
CA VAL A 213 -2.39 14.35 1.13
C VAL A 213 -1.23 15.32 1.24
N THR A 214 -0.50 15.50 0.14
CA THR A 214 0.67 16.40 0.08
C THR A 214 0.41 17.69 -0.69
N ASP A 215 -0.61 17.70 -1.54
CA ASP A 215 -0.90 18.75 -2.53
C ASP A 215 -2.36 18.63 -3.00
N LEU A 216 -2.80 19.54 -3.87
CA LEU A 216 -4.12 19.52 -4.53
C LEU A 216 -4.02 19.14 -6.02
N ASP A 217 -3.12 18.21 -6.37
CA ASP A 217 -2.86 17.71 -7.73
C ASP A 217 -2.55 18.83 -8.73
N ALA A 218 -3.41 19.11 -9.71
CA ALA A 218 -3.11 20.11 -10.74
C ALA A 218 -3.40 21.57 -10.33
N GLY A 219 -3.85 21.78 -9.09
CA GLY A 219 -4.26 23.08 -8.56
C GLY A 219 -5.54 23.61 -9.22
N ALA A 220 -6.07 24.72 -8.70
CA ALA A 220 -7.28 25.35 -9.24
C ALA A 220 -6.96 26.17 -10.49
N GLU A 221 -5.80 26.84 -10.52
CA GLU A 221 -5.39 27.74 -11.60
C GLU A 221 -4.13 27.30 -12.35
N THR A 222 -3.85 27.97 -13.47
CA THR A 222 -2.64 27.70 -14.26
C THR A 222 -1.40 28.15 -13.50
N GLY A 223 -0.49 27.21 -13.24
CA GLY A 223 0.76 27.45 -12.49
C GLY A 223 0.74 26.91 -11.07
N GLU A 224 -0.42 26.50 -10.55
CA GLU A 224 -0.60 25.92 -9.21
C GLU A 224 -0.47 24.39 -9.16
N GLY A 225 0.04 23.77 -10.23
CA GLY A 225 0.20 22.32 -10.28
C GLY A 225 1.27 21.84 -9.30
N VAL A 226 1.04 20.66 -8.73
CA VAL A 226 1.96 19.99 -7.81
C VAL A 226 3.37 19.90 -8.39
N SER A 227 4.34 20.15 -7.52
CA SER A 227 5.76 19.90 -7.79
C SER A 227 6.29 18.80 -6.86
N HIS A 228 7.36 18.13 -7.29
CA HIS A 228 8.00 17.12 -6.45
C HIS A 228 8.51 17.70 -5.11
N ASP A 229 9.04 18.93 -5.14
CA ASP A 229 9.56 19.60 -3.93
C ASP A 229 8.45 19.90 -2.91
N GLU A 230 7.26 20.25 -3.38
CA GLU A 230 6.09 20.46 -2.52
C GLU A 230 5.69 19.17 -1.81
N VAL A 231 5.64 18.06 -2.57
CA VAL A 231 5.36 16.72 -2.02
C VAL A 231 6.34 16.38 -0.90
N LEU A 232 7.65 16.55 -1.16
CA LEU A 232 8.69 16.25 -0.16
C LEU A 232 8.56 17.12 1.09
N ARG A 233 8.25 18.42 0.93
CA ARG A 233 8.10 19.36 2.05
C ARG A 233 6.93 18.98 2.96
N VAL A 234 5.76 18.72 2.40
CA VAL A 234 4.57 18.36 3.20
C VAL A 234 4.74 16.99 3.82
N PHE A 235 5.33 16.04 3.08
CA PHE A 235 5.64 14.72 3.61
C PHE A 235 6.59 14.80 4.82
N ALA A 236 7.70 15.55 4.70
CA ALA A 236 8.65 15.75 5.79
C ALA A 236 8.01 16.38 7.04
N ALA A 237 7.05 17.31 6.86
CA ALA A 237 6.33 17.93 7.98
C ALA A 237 5.39 16.97 8.73
N ASN A 238 4.97 15.87 8.10
CA ASN A 238 3.96 14.96 8.65
C ASN A 238 4.46 13.54 8.91
N VAL A 239 5.67 13.18 8.45
CA VAL A 239 6.21 11.82 8.52
C VAL A 239 6.29 11.29 9.96
N ASP A 240 6.66 12.14 10.91
CA ASP A 240 6.75 11.77 12.33
C ASP A 240 5.40 11.44 12.94
N ARG A 241 4.38 12.23 12.58
CA ARG A 241 3.01 12.00 13.01
C ARG A 241 2.47 10.72 12.39
N LEU A 242 2.68 10.52 11.08
CA LEU A 242 2.24 9.33 10.35
C LEU A 242 2.90 8.07 10.87
N ARG A 243 4.19 8.15 11.21
CA ARG A 243 4.94 7.08 11.88
C ARG A 243 4.30 6.69 13.21
N GLY A 244 3.97 7.66 14.05
CA GLY A 244 3.28 7.40 15.32
C GLY A 244 1.95 6.67 15.11
N VAL A 245 1.16 7.10 14.12
CA VAL A 245 -0.09 6.42 13.76
C VAL A 245 0.16 5.00 13.26
N LEU A 246 1.17 4.78 12.42
CA LEU A 246 1.51 3.45 11.93
C LEU A 246 1.90 2.50 13.06
N PHE A 247 2.65 2.97 14.06
CA PHE A 247 3.05 2.14 15.20
C PHE A 247 1.85 1.76 16.06
N ASP A 248 0.97 2.72 16.35
CA ASP A 248 -0.26 2.47 17.09
C ASP A 248 -1.23 1.56 16.30
N ALA A 249 -1.27 1.70 14.97
CA ALA A 249 -2.05 0.83 14.10
C ALA A 249 -1.51 -0.60 14.10
N VAL A 250 -0.20 -0.79 14.00
CA VAL A 250 0.47 -2.10 14.12
C VAL A 250 0.11 -2.79 15.44
N ALA A 251 0.15 -2.03 16.55
CA ALA A 251 -0.23 -2.55 17.86
C ALA A 251 -1.72 -2.92 17.95
N ALA A 252 -2.59 -2.20 17.25
CA ALA A 252 -4.05 -2.38 17.28
C ALA A 252 -4.60 -3.42 16.29
N LEU A 253 -3.80 -3.87 15.32
CA LEU A 253 -4.20 -4.93 14.39
C LEU A 253 -4.47 -6.24 15.16
N PRO A 254 -5.49 -7.03 14.76
CA PRO A 254 -5.77 -8.32 15.39
C PRO A 254 -4.58 -9.28 15.29
N SER A 255 -4.53 -10.28 16.18
CA SER A 255 -3.61 -11.40 16.01
C SER A 255 -3.94 -12.17 14.72
N ASN A 256 -3.01 -12.97 14.20
CA ASN A 256 -3.27 -13.70 12.95
C ASN A 256 -4.38 -14.76 13.09
N GLU A 257 -4.55 -15.31 14.29
CA GLU A 257 -5.56 -16.31 14.68
C GLU A 257 -6.95 -15.70 14.85
N GLU A 258 -7.03 -14.42 15.22
CA GLU A 258 -8.29 -13.71 15.46
C GLU A 258 -8.86 -13.04 14.20
N ARG A 259 -8.19 -13.14 13.04
CA ARG A 259 -8.66 -12.53 11.79
C ARG A 259 -9.85 -13.30 11.22
N ASP A 260 -10.96 -12.61 11.04
CA ASP A 260 -12.21 -13.14 10.47
C ASP A 260 -12.75 -12.28 9.32
N CYS A 261 -11.93 -11.36 8.80
CA CYS A 261 -12.35 -10.44 7.75
C CYS A 261 -12.36 -11.07 6.35
N LEU A 262 -13.00 -10.39 5.39
CA LEU A 262 -13.10 -10.80 3.98
C LEU A 262 -11.77 -11.13 3.27
N CYS A 263 -10.63 -10.69 3.80
CA CYS A 263 -9.32 -10.97 3.23
C CYS A 263 -8.82 -12.40 3.48
N THR A 264 -9.25 -13.06 4.57
CA THR A 264 -8.68 -14.35 5.00
C THR A 264 -9.18 -15.56 4.21
N SER A 265 -10.21 -15.37 3.39
CA SER A 265 -10.83 -16.41 2.57
C SER A 265 -11.10 -15.89 1.15
N ALA A 266 -10.24 -14.99 0.65
CA ALA A 266 -10.46 -14.31 -0.62
C ALA A 266 -10.45 -15.26 -1.82
N LEU A 267 -9.74 -16.39 -1.74
CA LEU A 267 -9.80 -17.42 -2.75
C LEU A 267 -11.11 -18.22 -2.71
N GLY A 268 -11.82 -18.23 -1.58
CA GLY A 268 -13.13 -18.89 -1.48
C GLY A 268 -13.12 -20.38 -1.85
N GLY A 269 -11.99 -21.06 -1.67
CA GLY A 269 -11.80 -22.46 -2.05
C GLY A 269 -11.40 -22.69 -3.52
N MET A 270 -11.21 -21.64 -4.31
CA MET A 270 -10.60 -21.75 -5.64
C MET A 270 -9.17 -22.29 -5.50
N ASP A 271 -8.81 -23.24 -6.36
CA ASP A 271 -7.45 -23.77 -6.44
C ASP A 271 -6.54 -22.77 -7.17
N PRO A 272 -5.54 -22.17 -6.51
CA PRO A 272 -4.61 -21.23 -7.14
C PRO A 272 -3.69 -21.87 -8.19
N GLY A 273 -3.52 -23.19 -8.21
CA GLY A 273 -2.54 -23.89 -9.06
C GLY A 273 -1.09 -23.81 -8.55
N PHE A 274 -0.89 -23.23 -7.36
CA PHE A 274 0.38 -23.20 -6.64
C PHE A 274 0.14 -23.06 -5.13
N GLU A 275 1.09 -23.50 -4.30
CA GLU A 275 1.00 -23.26 -2.85
C GLU A 275 1.29 -21.79 -2.54
N LEU A 276 0.37 -21.11 -1.84
CA LEU A 276 0.61 -19.73 -1.43
C LEU A 276 1.77 -19.67 -0.42
N PRO A 277 2.74 -18.74 -0.56
CA PRO A 277 4.02 -18.76 0.15
C PRO A 277 3.97 -18.39 1.64
#